data_AF-A0A8J8CPB4-F1
#
_entry.id   AF-A0A8J8CPB4-F1
#
_cell.length_a   1.000
_cell.length_b   1.000
_cell.length_c   1.000
_cell.angle_alpha   90.00
_cell.angle_beta   90.00
_cell.angle_gamma   90.00
#
_symmetry.space_group_name_H-M   'P 1'
#
loop_
_entity.id
_entity.type
_entity.pdbx_description
1 polymer ?
#
loop_
_entity_poly.entity_id
_entity_poly.type
_entity_poly.pdbx_seq_one_letter_code
_entity_poly.pdbx_strand_id
1 'polypeptide(L)'
;MKSSKRIYIAFAIIGSLLIITTLTGGLLIGPFHHILPESWQEKLGYEITSGTEITIRLVVDYNGELALYNSSIFFNASQTATAFSILEMANMSVQAKSAANGIYVEAINGVEENTTHYWWYFIDGESGGVASDRFDLRSGDITEVAWVYRKN
;
A
#
# COMPACT_ATOMS: atom_id res chain seq x y z
N MET A 1 -7.72 64.79 -24.31
CA MET A 1 -6.55 63.91 -24.09
C MET A 1 -6.52 63.44 -22.62
N LYS A 2 -7.32 62.42 -22.23
CA LYS A 2 -7.31 61.88 -20.84
C LYS A 2 -7.85 60.44 -20.69
N SER A 3 -8.10 59.73 -21.79
CA SER A 3 -8.82 58.43 -21.77
C SER A 3 -7.89 57.19 -21.87
N SER A 4 -6.70 57.32 -22.46
CA SER A 4 -5.84 56.16 -22.75
C SER A 4 -5.13 55.56 -21.53
N LYS A 5 -4.92 56.30 -20.44
CA LYS A 5 -4.19 55.80 -19.25
C LYS A 5 -4.99 54.80 -18.39
N ARG A 6 -6.32 54.81 -18.46
CA ARG A 6 -7.17 53.92 -17.64
C ARG A 6 -7.26 52.49 -18.20
N ILE A 7 -7.07 52.34 -19.51
CA ILE A 7 -7.17 51.04 -20.21
C ILE A 7 -5.94 50.16 -19.91
N TYR A 8 -4.74 50.75 -19.86
CA TYR A 8 -3.51 50.00 -19.54
C TYR A 8 -3.46 49.46 -18.11
N ILE A 9 -4.08 50.15 -17.14
CA ILE A 9 -4.11 49.70 -15.73
C ILE A 9 -5.07 48.51 -15.57
N ALA A 10 -6.18 48.47 -16.31
CA ALA A 10 -7.12 47.36 -16.29
C ALA A 10 -6.52 46.06 -16.87
N PHE A 11 -5.72 46.15 -17.93
CA PHE A 11 -5.06 44.98 -18.53
C PHE A 11 -3.91 44.42 -17.66
N ALA A 12 -3.19 45.26 -16.92
CA ALA A 12 -2.12 44.81 -16.02
C ALA A 12 -2.64 44.00 -14.81
N ILE A 13 -3.82 44.34 -14.29
CA ILE A 13 -4.42 43.65 -13.13
C ILE A 13 -5.03 42.31 -13.56
N ILE A 14 -5.66 42.24 -14.75
CA ILE A 14 -6.27 41.00 -15.27
C ILE A 14 -5.19 39.98 -15.70
N GLY A 15 -4.08 40.44 -16.29
CA GLY A 15 -2.94 39.57 -16.62
C GLY A 15 -2.26 38.98 -15.38
N SER A 16 -2.19 39.74 -14.28
CA SER A 16 -1.60 39.28 -13.01
C SER A 16 -2.48 38.24 -12.30
N LEU A 17 -3.82 38.36 -12.39
CA LEU A 17 -4.76 37.40 -11.83
C LEU A 17 -4.75 36.04 -12.55
N LEU A 18 -4.54 36.01 -13.87
CA LEU A 18 -4.46 34.76 -14.66
C LEU A 18 -3.17 33.97 -14.43
N ILE A 19 -2.06 34.65 -14.13
CA ILE A 19 -0.79 33.98 -13.78
C ILE A 19 -0.89 33.35 -12.39
N ILE A 20 -1.59 34.00 -11.45
CA ILE A 20 -1.80 33.44 -10.11
C ILE A 20 -2.73 32.22 -10.14
N THR A 21 -3.80 32.20 -10.95
CA THR A 21 -4.68 31.03 -11.05
C THR A 21 -4.03 29.83 -11.75
N THR A 22 -3.17 30.06 -12.74
CA THR A 22 -2.42 28.95 -13.39
C THR A 22 -1.30 28.41 -12.49
N LEU A 23 -0.60 29.26 -11.74
CA LEU A 23 0.35 28.80 -10.73
C LEU A 23 -0.33 28.09 -9.55
N THR A 24 -1.44 28.61 -9.03
CA THR A 24 -2.18 27.93 -7.94
C THR A 24 -2.84 26.65 -8.41
N GLY A 25 -3.41 26.60 -9.62
CA GLY A 25 -3.96 25.36 -10.19
C GLY A 25 -2.88 24.30 -10.44
N GLY A 26 -1.69 24.69 -10.93
CA GLY A 26 -0.56 23.79 -11.12
C GLY A 26 0.06 23.28 -9.80
N LEU A 27 0.01 24.08 -8.72
CA LEU A 27 0.46 23.68 -7.39
C LEU A 27 -0.57 22.78 -6.67
N LEU A 28 -1.87 23.03 -6.88
CA LEU A 28 -2.96 22.34 -6.18
C LEU A 28 -3.47 21.08 -6.88
N ILE A 29 -3.27 20.91 -8.19
CA ILE A 29 -3.82 19.78 -8.96
C ILE A 29 -2.81 19.25 -10.01
N GLY A 30 -1.66 19.90 -10.16
CA GLY A 30 -0.65 19.56 -11.17
C GLY A 30 0.44 18.60 -10.68
N PRO A 31 1.39 18.25 -11.56
CA PRO A 31 2.46 17.29 -11.26
C PRO A 31 3.47 17.79 -10.22
N PHE A 32 3.33 19.02 -9.68
CA PHE A 32 4.30 19.66 -8.79
C PHE A 32 3.94 19.58 -7.29
N HIS A 33 2.82 18.97 -6.91
CA HIS A 33 2.43 18.83 -5.50
C HIS A 33 3.49 18.08 -4.65
N HIS A 34 4.25 17.15 -5.25
CA HIS A 34 5.34 16.42 -4.59
C HIS A 34 6.53 17.31 -4.17
N ILE A 35 6.61 18.55 -4.67
CA ILE A 35 7.67 19.52 -4.31
C ILE A 35 7.29 20.32 -3.04
N LEU A 36 6.03 20.24 -2.61
CA LEU A 36 5.57 20.93 -1.41
C LEU A 36 6.03 20.20 -0.14
N PRO A 37 6.49 20.92 0.90
CA PRO A 37 6.73 20.34 2.22
C PRO A 37 5.46 19.64 2.77
N GLU A 38 5.62 18.53 3.49
CA GLU A 38 4.50 17.73 4.04
C GLU A 38 3.50 18.59 4.85
N SER A 39 3.98 19.52 5.67
CA SER A 39 3.13 20.42 6.47
C SER A 39 2.20 21.31 5.64
N TRP A 40 2.56 21.58 4.38
CA TRP A 40 1.72 22.35 3.46
C TRP A 40 0.71 21.46 2.74
N GLN A 41 1.07 20.22 2.45
CA GLN A 41 0.16 19.24 1.83
C GLN A 41 -1.01 18.92 2.76
N GLU A 42 -0.74 18.70 4.06
CA GLU A 42 -1.76 18.46 5.09
C GLU A 42 -2.72 19.66 5.20
N LYS A 43 -2.17 20.87 5.26
CA LYS A 43 -2.94 22.11 5.35
C LYS A 43 -3.80 22.40 4.11
N LEU A 44 -3.39 21.89 2.95
CA LEU A 44 -4.10 22.03 1.68
C LEU A 44 -5.09 20.88 1.41
N GLY A 45 -5.23 19.93 2.35
CA GLY A 45 -6.15 18.80 2.21
C GLY A 45 -5.74 17.83 1.11
N TYR A 46 -4.46 17.80 0.73
CA TYR A 46 -3.93 16.74 -0.11
C TYR A 46 -3.90 15.45 0.71
N GLU A 47 -4.44 14.36 0.18
CA GLU A 47 -4.17 13.04 0.76
C GLU A 47 -2.68 12.77 0.55
N ILE A 48 -1.87 13.07 1.56
CA ILE A 48 -0.49 12.61 1.60
C ILE A 48 -0.60 11.10 1.64
N THR A 49 -0.24 10.42 0.55
CA THR A 49 -0.08 8.98 0.54
C THR A 49 1.21 8.65 1.30
N SER A 50 1.23 8.99 2.59
CA SER A 50 2.26 8.56 3.52
C SER A 50 2.13 7.06 3.64
N GLY A 51 3.14 6.35 3.21
CA GLY A 51 3.15 4.90 3.15
C GLY A 51 4.59 4.41 3.06
N THR A 52 4.78 3.16 3.41
CA THR A 52 6.09 2.51 3.37
C THR A 52 6.02 1.46 2.28
N GLU A 53 6.95 1.54 1.33
CA GLU A 53 7.21 0.42 0.44
C GLU A 53 8.06 -0.61 1.20
N ILE A 54 7.57 -1.85 1.25
CA ILE A 54 8.36 -2.97 1.72
C ILE A 54 8.52 -3.97 0.58
N THR A 55 9.71 -4.54 0.46
CA THR A 55 9.98 -5.60 -0.51
C THR A 55 10.04 -6.92 0.23
N ILE A 56 9.11 -7.83 -0.09
CA ILE A 56 9.01 -9.13 0.53
C ILE A 56 9.00 -10.21 -0.54
N ARG A 57 9.73 -11.30 -0.29
CA ARG A 57 9.61 -12.54 -1.03
C ARG A 57 8.46 -13.35 -0.44
N LEU A 58 7.39 -13.52 -1.22
CA LEU A 58 6.31 -14.44 -0.90
C LEU A 58 6.64 -15.82 -1.49
N VAL A 59 6.63 -16.84 -0.64
CA VAL A 59 6.79 -18.24 -1.04
C VAL A 59 5.49 -18.97 -0.76
N VAL A 60 4.96 -19.69 -1.74
CA VAL A 60 3.84 -20.61 -1.54
C VAL A 60 4.31 -22.01 -1.93
N ASP A 61 4.42 -22.89 -0.94
CA ASP A 61 4.81 -24.29 -1.09
C ASP A 61 3.58 -25.18 -0.96
N TYR A 62 3.26 -25.89 -2.04
CA TYR A 62 2.27 -26.95 -2.02
C TYR A 62 2.93 -28.28 -2.38
N ASN A 63 3.12 -29.16 -1.38
CA ASN A 63 3.69 -30.50 -1.56
C ASN A 63 5.05 -30.50 -2.31
N GLY A 64 5.88 -29.47 -2.12
CA GLY A 64 7.17 -29.32 -2.79
C GLY A 64 7.10 -28.59 -4.15
N GLU A 65 5.90 -28.25 -4.64
CA GLU A 65 5.75 -27.30 -5.74
C GLU A 65 5.84 -25.88 -5.18
N LEU A 66 7.00 -25.26 -5.40
CA LEU A 66 7.29 -23.90 -4.94
C LEU A 66 6.85 -22.87 -5.99
N ALA A 67 5.89 -22.02 -5.61
CA ALA A 67 5.57 -20.80 -6.31
C ALA A 67 6.24 -19.62 -5.60
N LEU A 68 7.21 -19.00 -6.28
CA LEU A 68 7.97 -17.86 -5.76
C LEU A 68 7.45 -16.57 -6.37
N TYR A 69 7.12 -15.61 -5.50
CA TYR A 69 6.64 -14.29 -5.88
C TYR A 69 7.50 -13.24 -5.17
N ASN A 70 8.27 -12.48 -5.96
CA ASN A 70 8.93 -11.28 -5.42
C ASN A 70 7.94 -10.13 -5.55
N SER A 71 7.47 -9.62 -4.41
CA SER A 71 6.47 -8.57 -4.38
C SER A 71 7.04 -7.35 -3.65
N SER A 72 7.23 -6.26 -4.40
CA SER A 72 7.37 -4.93 -3.81
C SER A 72 5.96 -4.41 -3.58
N ILE A 73 5.57 -4.34 -2.31
CA ILE A 73 4.21 -4.01 -1.92
C ILE A 73 4.25 -2.67 -1.17
N PHE A 74 3.52 -1.71 -1.71
CA PHE A 74 3.33 -0.43 -1.06
C PHE A 74 2.17 -0.50 -0.08
N PHE A 75 2.45 -0.24 1.19
CA PHE A 75 1.43 -0.13 2.22
C PHE A 75 1.24 1.33 2.61
N ASN A 76 0.01 1.82 2.51
CA ASN A 76 -0.35 3.11 3.08
C ASN A 76 -0.16 3.10 4.61
N ALA A 77 0.01 4.27 5.23
CA ALA A 77 0.16 4.39 6.68
C ALA A 77 -1.05 3.83 7.46
N SER A 78 -2.24 3.83 6.85
CA SER A 78 -3.46 3.26 7.43
C SER A 78 -3.59 1.74 7.28
N GLN A 79 -2.75 1.10 6.46
CA GLN A 79 -2.74 -0.35 6.26
C GLN A 79 -1.70 -1.02 7.15
N THR A 80 -1.93 -2.29 7.48
CA THR A 80 -0.97 -3.13 8.20
C THR A 80 -0.39 -4.16 7.24
N ALA A 81 0.93 -4.28 7.20
CA ALA A 81 1.60 -5.32 6.42
C ALA A 81 1.65 -6.59 7.23
N THR A 82 0.86 -7.59 6.89
CA THR A 82 0.76 -8.86 7.62
C THR A 82 0.98 -10.01 6.66
N ALA A 83 1.24 -11.22 7.17
CA ALA A 83 1.39 -12.39 6.33
C ALA A 83 0.14 -12.63 5.47
N PHE A 84 -1.04 -12.34 6.03
CA PHE A 84 -2.31 -12.40 5.31
C PHE A 84 -2.46 -11.30 4.25
N SER A 85 -2.16 -10.03 4.57
CA SER A 85 -2.35 -8.95 3.60
C SER A 85 -1.39 -9.04 2.41
N ILE A 86 -0.18 -9.56 2.62
CA ILE A 86 0.76 -9.86 1.52
C ILE A 86 0.18 -10.91 0.57
N LEU A 87 -0.44 -11.95 1.12
CA LEU A 87 -1.08 -12.99 0.33
C LEU A 87 -2.25 -12.45 -0.51
N GLU A 88 -3.08 -11.58 0.07
CA GLU A 88 -4.17 -10.90 -0.65
C GLU A 88 -3.65 -9.98 -1.75
N MET A 89 -2.58 -9.21 -1.47
CA MET A 89 -2.00 -8.27 -2.42
C MET A 89 -1.23 -8.94 -3.56
N ALA A 90 -0.81 -10.20 -3.39
CA ALA A 90 -0.18 -11.00 -4.44
C ALA A 90 -1.14 -11.47 -5.55
N ASN A 91 -2.42 -11.03 -5.51
CA ASN A 91 -3.46 -11.40 -6.48
C ASN A 91 -3.69 -12.91 -6.56
N MET A 92 -3.50 -13.60 -5.43
CA MET A 92 -3.79 -15.02 -5.27
C MET A 92 -5.25 -15.20 -4.81
N SER A 93 -5.89 -16.29 -5.20
CA SER A 93 -7.21 -16.63 -4.66
C SER A 93 -7.05 -17.16 -3.24
N VAL A 94 -7.62 -16.48 -2.25
CA VAL A 94 -7.51 -16.87 -0.83
C VAL A 94 -8.90 -17.11 -0.26
N GLN A 95 -9.08 -18.27 0.38
CA GLN A 95 -10.24 -18.51 1.24
C GLN A 95 -9.78 -18.49 2.69
N ALA A 96 -10.46 -17.71 3.52
CA ALA A 96 -10.11 -17.58 4.93
C ALA A 96 -11.36 -17.36 5.78
N LYS A 97 -11.29 -17.80 7.04
CA LYS A 97 -12.29 -17.53 8.07
C LYS A 97 -11.74 -16.62 9.14
N SER A 98 -12.57 -15.67 9.58
CA SER A 98 -12.28 -14.86 10.76
C SER A 98 -12.70 -15.62 12.02
N ALA A 99 -11.78 -15.71 12.98
CA ALA A 99 -12.01 -16.29 14.30
C ALA A 99 -11.65 -15.30 15.40
N ALA A 100 -12.01 -15.62 16.65
CA ALA A 100 -11.74 -14.76 17.80
C ALA A 100 -10.23 -14.46 18.00
N ASN A 101 -9.36 -15.38 17.57
CA ASN A 101 -7.91 -15.28 17.67
C ASN A 101 -7.23 -14.76 16.40
N GLY A 102 -7.97 -14.39 15.35
CA GLY A 102 -7.43 -13.86 14.09
C GLY A 102 -7.95 -14.58 12.85
N ILE A 103 -7.29 -14.33 11.73
CA ILE A 103 -7.64 -14.89 10.42
C ILE A 103 -6.94 -16.22 10.22
N TYR A 104 -7.75 -17.21 9.85
CA TYR A 104 -7.34 -18.56 9.53
C TYR A 104 -7.54 -18.83 8.05
N VAL A 105 -6.46 -19.12 7.33
CA VAL A 105 -6.48 -19.37 5.88
C VAL A 105 -6.79 -20.84 5.62
N GLU A 106 -7.84 -21.08 4.85
CA GLU A 106 -8.36 -22.42 4.52
C GLU A 106 -7.92 -22.85 3.12
N ALA A 107 -7.70 -21.90 2.20
CA ALA A 107 -7.24 -22.21 0.86
C ALA A 107 -6.39 -21.09 0.23
N ILE A 108 -5.43 -21.50 -0.61
CA ILE A 108 -4.62 -20.62 -1.44
C ILE A 108 -4.62 -21.16 -2.88
N ASN A 109 -4.96 -20.34 -3.87
CA ASN A 109 -5.08 -20.69 -5.28
C ASN A 109 -5.92 -21.96 -5.55
N GLY A 110 -7.02 -22.12 -4.81
CA GLY A 110 -7.94 -23.25 -4.96
C GLY A 110 -7.48 -24.54 -4.29
N VAL A 111 -6.33 -24.54 -3.61
CA VAL A 111 -5.87 -25.67 -2.80
C VAL A 111 -6.41 -25.52 -1.39
N GLU A 112 -7.43 -26.30 -1.07
CA GLU A 112 -8.08 -26.34 0.24
C GLU A 112 -7.33 -27.22 1.25
N GLU A 113 -7.40 -26.82 2.51
CA GLU A 113 -7.03 -27.66 3.64
C GLU A 113 -7.91 -28.91 3.74
N ASN A 114 -7.41 -29.92 4.44
CA ASN A 114 -8.16 -31.13 4.73
C ASN A 114 -7.87 -31.63 6.14
N THR A 115 -8.41 -32.80 6.49
CA THR A 115 -8.28 -33.41 7.82
C THR A 115 -6.84 -33.70 8.25
N THR A 116 -5.89 -33.69 7.32
CA THR A 116 -4.50 -34.03 7.58
C THR A 116 -3.53 -32.92 7.22
N HIS A 117 -3.88 -32.03 6.29
CA HIS A 117 -2.99 -30.99 5.78
C HIS A 117 -3.61 -29.61 5.94
N TYR A 118 -2.78 -28.65 6.35
CA TYR A 118 -3.17 -27.29 6.68
C TYR A 118 -2.17 -26.30 6.09
N TRP A 119 -2.62 -25.05 5.95
CA TRP A 119 -1.76 -23.93 5.57
C TRP A 119 -1.07 -23.35 6.79
N TRP A 120 0.26 -23.45 6.80
CA TRP A 120 1.12 -22.85 7.83
C TRP A 120 1.84 -21.67 7.24
N TYR A 121 2.00 -20.60 8.01
CA TYR A 121 2.78 -19.46 7.58
C TYR A 121 4.05 -19.29 8.42
N PHE A 122 5.08 -18.77 7.77
CA PHE A 122 6.40 -18.51 8.32
C PHE A 122 6.85 -17.11 7.94
N ILE A 123 7.62 -16.49 8.82
CA ILE A 123 8.25 -15.19 8.62
C ILE A 123 9.76 -15.42 8.74
N ASP A 124 10.50 -15.18 7.67
CA ASP A 124 11.95 -15.47 7.58
C ASP A 124 12.35 -16.87 8.10
N GLY A 125 11.53 -17.88 7.79
CA GLY A 125 11.75 -19.28 8.19
C GLY A 125 11.25 -19.65 9.59
N GLU A 126 10.83 -18.69 10.41
CA GLU A 126 10.24 -18.95 11.72
C GLU A 126 8.71 -19.09 11.63
N SER A 127 8.14 -20.10 12.29
CA SER A 127 6.69 -20.29 12.32
C SER A 127 6.01 -19.09 12.96
N GLY A 128 4.91 -18.62 12.36
CA GLY A 128 4.10 -17.56 12.94
C GLY A 128 3.66 -17.88 14.37
N GLY A 129 4.08 -17.03 15.33
CA GLY A 129 3.71 -17.17 16.74
C GLY A 129 2.35 -16.55 17.10
N VAL A 130 1.73 -15.83 16.17
CA VAL A 130 0.41 -15.20 16.30
C VAL A 130 -0.45 -15.55 15.09
N ALA A 131 -1.65 -14.99 14.95
CA ALA A 131 -2.43 -15.18 13.73
C ALA A 131 -1.87 -14.35 12.56
N SER A 132 -2.14 -14.81 11.34
CA SER A 132 -1.57 -14.28 10.09
C SER A 132 -1.92 -12.80 9.80
N ASP A 133 -2.93 -12.26 10.48
CA ASP A 133 -3.41 -10.88 10.42
C ASP A 133 -2.89 -9.97 11.56
N ARG A 134 -2.03 -10.48 12.46
CA ARG A 134 -1.74 -9.81 13.74
C ARG A 134 -0.33 -9.25 13.89
N PHE A 135 0.63 -9.72 13.09
CA PHE A 135 2.00 -9.22 13.15
C PHE A 135 2.26 -8.22 12.03
N ASP A 136 2.61 -6.98 12.38
CA ASP A 136 2.99 -5.95 11.41
C ASP A 136 4.46 -6.13 10.99
N LEU A 137 4.65 -6.61 9.78
CA LEU A 137 5.94 -6.95 9.19
C LEU A 137 6.82 -5.72 8.93
N ARG A 138 6.26 -4.50 8.95
CA ARG A 138 7.05 -3.26 8.89
C ARG A 138 7.86 -3.01 10.17
N SER A 139 7.51 -3.67 11.27
CA SER A 139 8.21 -3.52 12.55
C SER A 139 9.50 -4.34 12.65
N GLY A 140 9.75 -5.23 11.69
CA GLY A 140 10.98 -6.01 11.58
C GLY A 140 11.62 -5.83 10.20
N ASP A 141 12.92 -6.10 10.11
CA ASP A 141 13.64 -6.20 8.82
C ASP A 141 13.27 -7.51 8.11
N ILE A 142 11.98 -7.71 7.84
CA ILE A 142 11.45 -8.95 7.30
C ILE A 142 11.65 -9.01 5.78
N THR A 143 12.15 -10.14 5.30
CA THR A 143 12.46 -10.32 3.87
C THR A 143 11.62 -11.40 3.19
N GLU A 144 11.09 -12.36 3.94
CA GLU A 144 10.32 -13.48 3.43
C GLU A 144 9.07 -13.77 4.26
N VAL A 145 7.97 -14.05 3.56
CA VAL A 145 6.79 -14.71 4.10
C VAL A 145 6.55 -15.99 3.30
N ALA A 146 6.50 -17.14 3.98
CA ALA A 146 6.24 -18.42 3.35
C ALA A 146 4.92 -19.01 3.83
N TRP A 147 4.11 -19.51 2.91
CA TRP A 147 2.92 -20.31 3.17
C TRP A 147 3.17 -21.74 2.71
N VAL A 148 3.08 -22.70 3.62
CA VAL A 148 3.44 -24.09 3.38
C VAL A 148 2.24 -24.99 3.68
N TYR A 149 1.80 -25.72 2.66
CA TYR A 149 0.81 -26.77 2.81
C TYR A 149 1.49 -28.02 3.34
N ARG A 150 1.19 -28.39 4.58
CA ARG A 150 1.83 -29.56 5.19
C ARG A 150 0.91 -30.26 6.17
N LYS A 151 1.29 -31.50 6.47
CA LYS A 151 0.66 -32.28 7.51
C LYS A 151 0.91 -31.65 8.90
N ASN A 152 -0.12 -31.64 9.76
CA ASN A 152 0.02 -31.30 11.18
C ASN A 152 0.80 -32.37 11.95
#